data_AF-R8BT08-F1
#
_entry.id   AF-R8BT08-F1
#
_cell.length_a   1.000
_cell.length_b   1.000
_cell.length_c   1.000
_cell.angle_alpha   90.00
_cell.angle_beta   90.00
_cell.angle_gamma   90.00
#
_symmetry.space_group_name_H-M   'P 1'
#
loop_
_entity.id
_entity.type
_entity.pdbx_description
1 polymer ?
#
loop_
_entity_poly.entity_id
_entity_poly.type
_entity_poly.pdbx_seq_one_letter_code
_entity_poly.pdbx_strand_id
1 'polypeptide(L)'
;MAPPIVSTINRSDIVRLATTYSDLSIVPFPPHKPVLHLLRTAGQVGTPPSPSCSPPGPVPASFREQAENAFSNLAACLKAGGATPRDITKITIFVVGLVPSLRGDLVEVITAFFSPGEGEGEEGAGAHAPPSSLIGVAALASSEFLIEVEAEAAVAVEPEA
;
A
#
# COMPACT_ATOMS: atom_id res chain seq x y z
N MET A 1 29.46 -12.34 -11.39
CA MET A 1 28.46 -11.67 -10.54
C MET A 1 27.41 -12.69 -10.15
N ALA A 2 26.93 -12.66 -8.90
CA ALA A 2 25.78 -13.47 -8.49
C ALA A 2 24.50 -12.97 -9.21
N PRO A 3 23.53 -13.84 -9.49
CA PRO A 3 22.27 -13.42 -10.12
C PRO A 3 21.47 -12.48 -9.18
N PRO A 4 20.71 -11.52 -9.72
CA PRO A 4 19.81 -10.71 -8.92
C PRO A 4 18.71 -11.59 -8.31
N ILE A 5 18.39 -11.35 -7.05
CA ILE A 5 17.35 -12.08 -6.32
C ILE A 5 16.03 -11.30 -6.22
N VAL A 6 16.05 -10.02 -6.60
CA VAL A 6 14.88 -9.14 -6.51
C VAL A 6 14.05 -9.25 -7.79
N SER A 7 12.74 -9.43 -7.65
CA SER A 7 11.78 -9.30 -8.74
C SER A 7 10.85 -8.11 -8.49
N THR A 8 10.19 -7.65 -9.55
CA THR A 8 9.24 -6.54 -9.48
C THR A 8 7.95 -6.88 -10.20
N ILE A 9 6.82 -6.44 -9.67
CA ILE A 9 5.50 -6.66 -10.25
C ILE A 9 4.83 -5.30 -10.50
N ASN A 10 4.07 -5.24 -11.59
CA ASN A 10 3.12 -4.15 -11.82
C ASN A 10 1.71 -4.72 -11.73
N ARG A 11 0.84 -3.95 -11.09
CA ARG A 11 -0.59 -4.21 -10.99
C ARG A 11 -1.20 -4.20 -12.39
N SER A 12 -1.97 -5.24 -12.70
CA SER A 12 -2.70 -5.35 -13.97
C SER A 12 -4.06 -4.68 -13.94
N ASP A 13 -4.54 -4.32 -12.75
CA ASP A 13 -5.85 -3.71 -12.54
C ASP A 13 -5.87 -2.20 -12.80
N ILE A 14 -4.72 -1.56 -13.04
CA ILE A 14 -4.61 -0.11 -13.31
C ILE A 14 -3.88 0.19 -14.62
N VAL A 15 -4.18 1.35 -15.21
CA VAL A 15 -3.35 1.92 -16.28
C VAL A 15 -2.12 2.57 -15.65
N ARG A 16 -0.93 2.13 -16.06
CA ARG A 16 0.32 2.70 -15.56
C ARG A 16 0.51 4.14 -16.03
N LEU A 17 0.72 5.03 -15.07
CA LEU A 17 0.98 6.45 -15.32
C LEU A 17 2.44 6.74 -15.68
N ALA A 18 3.37 5.90 -15.22
CA ALA A 18 4.81 6.04 -15.48
C ALA A 18 5.46 4.67 -15.71
N THR A 19 6.55 4.64 -16.48
CA THR A 19 7.36 3.44 -16.79
C THR A 19 8.65 3.33 -15.98
N THR A 20 8.94 4.31 -15.12
CA THR A 20 10.24 4.48 -14.43
C THR A 20 10.39 3.68 -13.13
N TYR A 21 9.30 3.16 -12.56
CA TYR A 21 9.30 2.34 -11.34
C TYR A 21 8.35 1.14 -11.50
N SER A 22 8.28 0.25 -10.50
CA SER A 22 7.25 -0.80 -10.45
C SER A 22 6.40 -0.65 -9.20
N ASP A 23 5.17 -1.16 -9.22
CA ASP A 23 4.26 -1.03 -8.08
C ASP A 23 4.78 -1.77 -6.84
N LEU A 24 5.43 -2.91 -7.05
CA LEU A 24 5.92 -3.77 -5.98
C LEU A 24 7.31 -4.32 -6.30
N SER A 25 8.17 -4.39 -5.29
CA SER A 25 9.39 -5.23 -5.31
C SER A 25 9.24 -6.40 -4.35
N ILE A 26 9.81 -7.55 -4.71
CA ILE A 26 9.77 -8.79 -3.97
C ILE A 26 11.19 -9.32 -3.80
N VAL A 27 11.56 -9.63 -2.55
CA VAL A 27 12.83 -10.25 -2.20
C VAL A 27 12.57 -11.58 -1.50
N PRO A 28 12.92 -12.73 -2.12
CA PRO A 28 12.77 -14.04 -1.50
C PRO A 28 13.84 -14.27 -0.44
N PHE A 29 13.44 -14.89 0.67
CA PHE A 29 14.34 -15.29 1.75
C PHE A 29 14.02 -16.71 2.29
N PRO A 30 15.00 -17.63 2.32
CA PRO A 30 16.28 -17.55 1.61
C PRO A 30 16.08 -17.47 0.08
N PRO A 31 17.08 -17.05 -0.73
CA PRO A 31 16.92 -16.88 -2.18
C PRO A 31 16.57 -18.16 -2.96
N HIS A 32 16.86 -19.32 -2.39
CA HIS A 32 16.52 -20.63 -2.95
C HIS A 32 15.62 -21.36 -1.95
N LYS A 33 14.48 -21.89 -2.42
CA LYS A 33 13.42 -22.43 -1.56
C LYS A 33 12.97 -21.41 -0.51
N PRO A 34 12.42 -20.25 -0.95
CA PRO A 34 12.00 -19.22 -0.03
C PRO A 34 10.91 -19.74 0.89
N VAL A 35 10.92 -19.24 2.12
CA VAL A 35 9.83 -19.41 3.11
C VAL A 35 9.19 -18.07 3.45
N LEU A 36 9.80 -16.98 3.00
CA LEU A 36 9.38 -15.60 3.24
C LEU A 36 9.64 -14.77 1.98
N HIS A 37 8.70 -13.90 1.64
CA HIS A 37 8.90 -12.79 0.73
C HIS A 37 8.89 -11.47 1.50
N LEU A 38 9.93 -10.66 1.33
CA LEU A 38 9.94 -9.25 1.74
C LEU A 38 9.42 -8.40 0.58
N LEU A 39 8.43 -7.58 0.87
CA LEU A 39 7.72 -6.75 -0.10
C LEU A 39 7.96 -5.27 0.18
N ARG A 40 8.09 -4.46 -0.88
CA ARG A 40 8.02 -2.99 -0.78
C ARG A 40 7.14 -2.42 -1.87
N THR A 41 6.18 -1.61 -1.49
CA THR A 41 5.28 -0.94 -2.43
C THR A 41 5.88 0.39 -2.88
N ALA A 42 5.59 0.80 -4.11
CA ALA A 42 5.68 2.21 -4.49
C ALA A 42 4.66 3.03 -3.69
N GLY A 43 4.82 4.36 -3.70
CA GLY A 43 3.85 5.29 -3.14
C GLY A 43 2.51 5.20 -3.85
N GLN A 44 1.45 4.95 -3.07
CA GLN A 44 0.07 4.87 -3.54
C GLN A 44 -0.64 6.18 -3.22
N VAL A 45 -1.25 6.76 -4.25
CA VAL A 45 -1.95 8.06 -4.17
C VAL A 45 -3.46 7.89 -4.28
N GLY A 46 -4.19 8.98 -4.04
CA GLY A 46 -5.64 9.03 -4.01
C GLY A 46 -6.36 8.91 -5.36
N THR A 47 -5.72 8.37 -6.40
CA THR A 47 -6.38 8.09 -7.68
C THR A 47 -7.49 7.04 -7.49
N PRO A 48 -8.66 7.20 -8.13
CA PRO A 48 -9.74 6.23 -8.03
C PRO A 48 -9.26 4.81 -8.39
N PRO A 49 -9.66 3.77 -7.63
CA PRO A 49 -9.35 2.39 -7.97
C PRO A 49 -10.01 2.01 -9.31
N SER A 50 -9.33 1.20 -10.12
CA SER A 50 -9.80 0.80 -11.46
C SER A 50 -10.45 -0.60 -11.46
N PRO A 51 -11.45 -0.90 -12.32
CA PRO A 51 -12.07 -0.03 -13.32
C PRO A 51 -13.51 0.32 -12.90
N SER A 52 -13.70 1.27 -11.98
CA SER A 52 -15.04 1.88 -11.86
C SER A 52 -15.39 2.71 -13.11
N CYS A 53 -14.38 3.22 -13.84
CA CYS A 53 -14.49 3.87 -15.14
C CYS A 53 -13.23 3.65 -15.98
N SER A 54 -13.38 3.61 -17.31
CA SER A 54 -12.28 3.72 -18.27
C SER A 54 -12.66 4.81 -19.29
N PRO A 55 -11.97 5.97 -19.32
CA PRO A 55 -10.73 6.30 -18.61
C PRO A 55 -10.92 6.41 -17.08
N PRO A 56 -9.82 6.37 -16.29
CA PRO A 56 -9.88 6.58 -14.85
C PRO A 56 -10.66 7.86 -14.52
N GLY A 57 -11.49 7.81 -13.48
CA GLY A 57 -12.17 9.00 -12.97
C GLY A 57 -11.16 10.07 -12.53
N PRO A 58 -11.59 11.34 -12.45
CA PRO A 58 -10.72 12.40 -11.95
C PRO A 58 -10.28 12.11 -10.51
N VAL A 59 -9.11 12.61 -10.13
CA VAL A 59 -8.64 12.57 -8.75
C VAL A 59 -9.64 13.36 -7.88
N PRO A 60 -10.17 12.79 -6.79
CA PRO A 60 -11.09 13.50 -5.91
C PRO A 60 -10.44 14.74 -5.29
N ALA A 61 -11.21 15.83 -5.11
CA ALA A 61 -10.72 17.00 -4.38
C ALA A 61 -10.75 16.80 -2.85
N SER A 62 -11.53 15.83 -2.36
CA SER A 62 -11.66 15.52 -0.94
C SER A 62 -10.43 14.77 -0.41
N PHE A 63 -9.83 15.26 0.68
CA PHE A 63 -8.74 14.57 1.36
C PHE A 63 -9.16 13.17 1.81
N ARG A 64 -10.37 13.03 2.37
CA ARG A 64 -10.88 11.75 2.85
C ARG A 64 -10.99 10.73 1.72
N GLU A 65 -11.59 11.12 0.59
CA GLU A 65 -11.75 10.22 -0.56
C GLU A 65 -10.39 9.83 -1.15
N GLN A 66 -9.43 10.77 -1.21
CA GLN A 66 -8.07 10.44 -1.62
C GLN A 66 -7.39 9.48 -0.63
N ALA A 67 -7.59 9.62 0.68
CA ALA A 67 -7.04 8.71 1.67
C ALA A 67 -7.63 7.30 1.50
N GLU A 68 -8.94 7.17 1.37
CA GLU A 68 -9.62 5.90 1.11
C GLU A 68 -9.09 5.23 -0.16
N ASN A 69 -8.93 6.00 -1.24
CA ASN A 69 -8.34 5.52 -2.49
C ASN A 69 -6.88 5.08 -2.35
N ALA A 70 -6.03 5.87 -1.66
CA ALA A 70 -4.62 5.56 -1.47
C ALA A 70 -4.44 4.24 -0.69
N PHE A 71 -5.21 4.05 0.38
CA PHE A 71 -5.19 2.81 1.16
C PHE A 71 -5.79 1.62 0.39
N SER A 72 -6.83 1.83 -0.43
CA SER A 72 -7.35 0.80 -1.34
C SER A 72 -6.31 0.37 -2.39
N ASN A 73 -5.59 1.34 -2.96
CA ASN A 73 -4.50 1.08 -3.89
C ASN A 73 -3.34 0.34 -3.23
N LEU A 74 -3.03 0.67 -1.97
CA LEU A 74 -2.05 -0.06 -1.16
C LEU A 74 -2.48 -1.51 -0.93
N ALA A 75 -3.73 -1.77 -0.56
CA ALA A 75 -4.25 -3.13 -0.41
C ALA A 75 -4.13 -3.94 -1.71
N ALA A 76 -4.47 -3.34 -2.86
CA ALA A 76 -4.33 -3.99 -4.16
C ALA A 76 -2.85 -4.29 -4.51
N CYS A 77 -1.93 -3.40 -4.16
CA CYS A 77 -0.49 -3.61 -4.35
C CYS A 77 0.03 -4.77 -3.48
N LEU A 78 -0.34 -4.81 -2.20
CA LEU A 78 0.00 -5.92 -1.29
C LEU A 78 -0.55 -7.25 -1.80
N LYS A 79 -1.82 -7.25 -2.23
CA LYS A 79 -2.48 -8.44 -2.79
C LYS A 79 -1.76 -8.99 -4.02
N ALA A 80 -1.21 -8.14 -4.87
CA ALA A 80 -0.41 -8.58 -6.03
C ALA A 80 0.88 -9.31 -5.61
N GLY A 81 1.39 -9.06 -4.40
CA GLY A 81 2.50 -9.78 -3.78
C GLY A 81 2.09 -10.97 -2.90
N GLY A 82 0.81 -11.32 -2.86
CA GLY A 82 0.26 -12.35 -1.97
C GLY A 82 0.08 -11.92 -0.51
N ALA A 83 0.23 -10.62 -0.21
CA ALA A 83 0.12 -10.07 1.13
C ALA A 83 -1.22 -9.37 1.39
N THR A 84 -1.49 -9.14 2.66
CA THR A 84 -2.63 -8.41 3.22
C THR A 84 -2.13 -7.25 4.08
N PRO A 85 -3.01 -6.33 4.54
CA PRO A 85 -2.62 -5.30 5.51
C PRO A 85 -1.97 -5.83 6.79
N ARG A 86 -2.27 -7.07 7.20
CA ARG A 86 -1.67 -7.74 8.38
C ARG A 86 -0.17 -8.01 8.21
N ASP A 87 0.29 -8.16 6.97
CA ASP A 87 1.68 -8.50 6.66
C ASP A 87 2.59 -7.26 6.65
N ILE A 88 2.03 -6.05 6.80
CA ILE A 88 2.79 -4.79 6.80
C ILE A 88 3.71 -4.75 8.03
N THR A 89 4.99 -4.51 7.80
CA THR A 89 6.01 -4.35 8.83
C THR A 89 6.33 -2.89 9.12
N LYS A 90 6.10 -1.99 8.16
CA LYS A 90 6.27 -0.54 8.28
C LYS A 90 5.36 0.18 7.29
N ILE A 91 4.75 1.28 7.71
CA ILE A 91 4.00 2.18 6.82
C ILE A 91 4.51 3.62 6.94
N THR A 92 4.56 4.32 5.81
CA THR A 92 4.88 5.76 5.76
C THR A 92 3.76 6.49 5.02
N ILE A 93 3.28 7.58 5.61
CA ILE A 93 2.14 8.36 5.13
C ILE A 93 2.60 9.80 4.95
N PHE A 94 2.52 10.30 3.73
CA PHE A 94 2.86 11.68 3.37
C PHE A 94 1.57 12.45 3.12
N VAL A 95 1.42 13.62 3.77
CA VAL A 95 0.22 14.46 3.65
C VAL A 95 0.60 15.89 3.31
N VAL A 96 0.01 16.43 2.24
CA VAL A 96 0.10 17.86 1.90
C VAL A 96 -0.82 18.65 2.82
N GLY A 97 -0.34 19.74 3.40
CA GLY A 97 -1.17 20.59 4.26
C GLY A 97 -1.64 19.92 5.56
N LEU A 98 -0.82 19.02 6.12
CA LEU A 98 -1.13 18.29 7.35
C LEU A 98 -1.45 19.25 8.52
N VAL A 99 -2.71 19.29 8.93
CA VAL A 99 -3.22 20.05 10.07
C VAL A 99 -4.05 19.15 11.00
N PRO A 100 -4.26 19.53 12.28
CA PRO A 100 -5.00 18.70 13.24
C PRO A 100 -6.40 18.26 12.78
N SER A 101 -7.10 19.07 11.99
CA SER A 101 -8.45 18.75 11.48
C SER A 101 -8.47 17.56 10.52
N LEU A 102 -7.37 17.27 9.82
CA LEU A 102 -7.28 16.10 8.92
C LEU A 102 -7.03 14.78 9.67
N ARG A 103 -6.64 14.86 10.96
CA ARG A 103 -6.29 13.65 11.73
C ARG A 103 -7.49 12.75 11.98
N GLY A 104 -8.70 13.30 12.13
CA GLY A 104 -9.91 12.51 12.34
C GLY A 104 -10.17 11.57 11.16
N ASP A 105 -10.25 12.13 9.96
CA ASP A 105 -10.43 11.36 8.72
C ASP A 105 -9.31 10.32 8.55
N LEU A 106 -8.06 10.71 8.77
CA LEU A 106 -6.93 9.79 8.59
C LEU A 106 -6.96 8.63 9.61
N VAL A 107 -7.32 8.90 10.87
CA VAL A 107 -7.45 7.87 11.90
C VAL A 107 -8.54 6.87 11.53
N GLU A 108 -9.69 7.34 11.04
CA GLU A 108 -10.77 6.45 10.61
C GLU A 108 -10.37 5.56 9.44
N VAL A 109 -9.73 6.13 8.41
CA VAL A 109 -9.27 5.37 7.24
C VAL A 109 -8.21 4.34 7.62
N ILE A 110 -7.22 4.71 8.45
CA ILE A 110 -6.19 3.78 8.93
C ILE A 110 -6.80 2.67 9.78
N THR A 111 -7.72 3.02 10.68
CA THR A 111 -8.38 2.05 11.56
C THR A 111 -9.16 1.04 10.72
N ALA A 112 -9.93 1.51 9.73
CA ALA A 112 -10.65 0.64 8.81
C ALA A 112 -9.69 -0.27 8.02
N PHE A 113 -8.58 0.27 7.49
CA PHE A 113 -7.62 -0.50 6.71
C PHE A 113 -6.94 -1.65 7.48
N PHE A 114 -6.66 -1.45 8.77
CA PHE A 114 -6.06 -2.48 9.62
C PHE A 114 -7.07 -3.30 10.42
N SER A 115 -8.37 -3.02 10.26
CA SER A 115 -9.40 -3.81 10.90
C SER A 115 -9.48 -5.19 10.23
N PRO A 116 -9.56 -6.27 11.02
CA PRO A 116 -9.81 -7.60 10.46
C PRO A 116 -11.12 -7.63 9.67
N GLY A 117 -11.13 -8.33 8.52
CA GLY A 117 -12.36 -8.63 7.80
C GLY A 117 -13.25 -9.58 8.61
N GLU A 118 -14.55 -9.65 8.28
CA GLU A 118 -15.46 -10.62 8.91
C GLU A 118 -14.93 -12.05 8.73
N GLY A 119 -14.59 -12.71 9.84
CA GLY A 119 -14.02 -14.08 9.83
C GLY A 119 -12.50 -14.17 9.63
N GLU A 120 -11.79 -13.04 9.54
CA GLU A 120 -10.33 -13.00 9.39
C GLU A 120 -9.67 -12.55 10.70
N GLY A 121 -9.01 -13.47 11.41
CA GLY A 121 -8.26 -13.18 12.63
C GLY A 121 -8.48 -14.25 13.69
N GLU A 122 -7.43 -14.58 14.43
CA GLU A 122 -7.57 -15.42 15.62
C GLU A 122 -8.43 -14.66 16.64
N GLU A 123 -9.39 -15.36 17.26
CA GLU A 123 -10.18 -14.79 18.35
C GLU A 123 -9.24 -14.22 19.42
N GLY A 124 -9.28 -12.89 19.62
CA GLY A 124 -8.41 -12.18 20.56
C GLY A 124 -7.18 -11.49 19.95
N ALA A 125 -6.87 -11.68 18.67
CA ALA A 125 -5.85 -10.91 17.98
C ALA A 125 -6.38 -9.49 17.71
N GLY A 126 -5.81 -8.48 18.39
CA GLY A 126 -6.15 -7.07 18.18
C GLY A 126 -5.93 -6.60 16.73
N ALA A 127 -6.41 -5.41 16.40
CA ALA A 127 -6.13 -4.77 15.10
C ALA A 127 -4.61 -4.67 14.87
N HIS A 128 -4.18 -4.88 13.63
CA HIS A 128 -2.77 -4.76 13.29
C HIS A 128 -2.31 -3.31 13.41
N ALA A 129 -1.15 -3.07 14.00
CA ALA A 129 -0.64 -1.71 14.23
C ALA A 129 0.88 -1.67 13.99
N PRO A 130 1.32 -1.65 12.71
CA PRO A 130 2.74 -1.62 12.41
C PRO A 130 3.35 -0.27 12.81
N PRO A 131 4.68 -0.20 13.00
CA PRO A 131 5.40 1.06 13.03
C PRO A 131 4.94 1.98 11.90
N SER A 132 4.67 3.24 12.24
CA SER A 132 4.08 4.22 11.32
C SER A 132 4.80 5.55 11.39
N SER A 133 4.92 6.22 10.25
CA SER A 133 5.40 7.60 10.16
C SER A 133 4.39 8.43 9.40
N LEU A 134 3.89 9.49 10.03
CA LEU A 134 3.02 10.48 9.41
C LEU A 134 3.80 11.78 9.23
N ILE A 135 3.97 12.20 7.98
CA ILE A 135 4.86 13.29 7.60
C ILE A 135 4.07 14.32 6.80
N GLY A 136 4.05 15.55 7.31
CA GLY A 136 3.57 16.70 6.52
C GLY A 136 4.62 17.07 5.47
N VAL A 137 4.24 17.08 4.20
CA VAL A 137 5.11 17.41 3.07
C VAL A 137 4.66 18.67 2.35
N ALA A 138 5.59 19.33 1.65
CA ALA A 138 5.29 20.54 0.90
C ALA A 138 4.50 20.27 -0.39
N ALA A 139 4.75 19.14 -1.04
CA ALA A 139 4.10 18.73 -2.29
C ALA A 139 4.28 17.22 -2.51
N LEU A 140 3.47 16.67 -3.42
CA LEU A 140 3.58 15.30 -3.97
C LEU A 140 3.83 15.37 -5.49
N ALA A 141 3.82 14.23 -6.17
CA ALA A 141 4.14 14.13 -7.61
C ALA A 141 3.20 14.93 -8.53
N SER A 142 1.98 15.24 -8.08
CA SER A 142 1.05 16.16 -8.73
C SER A 142 0.45 17.09 -7.67
N SER A 143 0.13 18.33 -8.05
CA SER A 143 -0.59 19.28 -7.19
C SER A 143 -2.00 18.82 -6.84
N GLU A 144 -2.55 17.84 -7.55
CA GLU A 144 -3.85 17.22 -7.24
C GLU A 144 -3.76 16.22 -6.08
N PHE A 145 -2.58 15.67 -5.79
CA PHE A 145 -2.42 14.67 -4.74
C PHE A 145 -2.27 15.34 -3.37
N LEU A 146 -3.09 14.90 -2.42
CA LEU A 146 -3.10 15.37 -1.03
C LEU A 146 -2.47 14.35 -0.07
N ILE A 147 -2.39 13.10 -0.48
CA ILE A 147 -1.85 11.99 0.30
C ILE A 147 -1.13 10.98 -0.59
N GLU A 148 -0.03 10.44 -0.06
CA GLU A 148 0.71 9.31 -0.64
C GLU A 148 1.10 8.34 0.49
N VAL A 149 0.95 7.04 0.24
CA VAL A 149 1.19 5.99 1.24
C VAL A 149 2.06 4.88 0.66
N GLU A 150 3.11 4.51 1.38
CA GLU A 150 3.98 3.37 1.03
C GLU A 150 4.11 2.41 2.21
N ALA A 151 4.38 1.13 1.91
CA ALA A 151 4.56 0.11 2.93
C ALA A 151 5.70 -0.86 2.59
N GLU A 152 6.30 -1.38 3.67
CA GLU A 152 7.07 -2.61 3.66
C GLU A 152 6.22 -3.72 4.28
N ALA A 153 6.30 -4.93 3.73
CA ALA A 153 5.57 -6.09 4.24
C ALA A 153 6.43 -7.36 4.18
N ALA A 154 6.03 -8.37 4.94
CA ALA A 154 6.69 -9.67 4.98
C ALA A 154 5.61 -10.76 5.00
N VAL A 155 5.61 -11.61 3.97
CA VAL A 155 4.58 -12.65 3.82
C VAL A 155 5.23 -14.02 3.72
N ALA A 156 4.68 -14.99 4.45
CA ALA A 156 5.12 -16.38 4.37
C ALA A 156 4.80 -16.95 2.98
N VAL A 157 5.70 -17.77 2.45
CA VAL A 157 5.47 -18.52 1.22
C VAL A 157 5.73 -19.98 1.47
N GLU A 158 4.90 -20.85 0.91
CA GLU A 158 5.15 -22.28 0.97
C GLU A 158 6.34 -22.59 0.06
N PRO A 159 7.35 -23.33 0.54
CA PRO A 159 8.44 -23.77 -0.32
C PRO A 159 7.86 -24.68 -1.41
N GLU A 160 8.15 -24.38 -2.68
CA GLU A 160 7.80 -25.28 -3.78
C GLU A 160 8.38 -26.68 -3.48
N ALA A 161 7.53 -27.71 -3.61
CA ALA A 161 7.81 -29.10 -3.25
C ALA A 161 9.00 -29.70 -4.01
#